data_AF-A0A833VY89-F1
#
_entry.id   AF-A0A833VY89-F1
#
_cell.length_a   1.000
_cell.length_b   1.000
_cell.length_c   1.000
_cell.angle_alpha   90.00
_cell.angle_beta   90.00
_cell.angle_gamma   90.00
#
_symmetry.space_group_name_H-M   'P 1'
#
loop_
_entity.id
_entity.type
_entity.pdbx_description
1 polymer ?
#
loop_
_entity_poly.entity_id
_entity_poly.type
_entity_poly.pdbx_seq_one_letter_code
_entity_poly.pdbx_strand_id
1 'polypeptide(L)'
;MGSGQSARKLTINNEEIGVIEISESVVERLTQKMSETNVTNEVRAATEPSSKKTSQLSQSGDIPVNAGYPVYHPQLTLSALQIQQQNEEEFRKQDNYWQRRLQKLEQKHSEINDIINAEYKKAAEIYIGDKKGVNIHDTIQPCKNSSEKVFQCFQDHPKEILKCSTLVEEFSNCVDQRRARVIAARC
;
A
#
# COMPACT_ATOMS: atom_id res chain seq x y z
N MET A 1 14.09 39.55 12.55
CA MET A 1 13.01 39.08 11.66
C MET A 1 13.28 37.61 11.37
N GLY A 2 12.31 36.76 11.69
CA GLY A 2 12.49 35.31 11.82
C GLY A 2 12.56 34.56 10.49
N SER A 3 13.48 33.61 10.41
CA SER A 3 13.52 32.56 9.40
C SER A 3 13.51 31.23 10.14
N GLY A 4 12.31 30.71 10.39
CA GLY A 4 12.09 29.39 10.97
C GLY A 4 11.45 28.47 9.92
N GLN A 5 12.24 27.96 8.99
CA GLN A 5 11.81 26.93 8.04
C GLN A 5 11.76 25.59 8.80
N SER A 6 10.63 25.24 9.40
CA SER A 6 10.43 23.93 10.03
C SER A 6 10.13 22.88 8.96
N ALA A 7 11.18 22.32 8.36
CA ALA A 7 11.08 21.06 7.64
C ALA A 7 10.89 19.93 8.66
N ARG A 8 9.64 19.61 9.01
CA ARG A 8 9.33 18.44 9.84
C ARG A 8 9.68 17.17 9.04
N LYS A 9 10.88 16.65 9.27
CA LYS A 9 11.34 15.35 8.79
C LYS A 9 10.48 14.26 9.47
N LEU A 10 9.58 13.64 8.71
CA LEU A 10 8.86 12.43 9.15
C LEU A 10 9.84 11.26 9.13
N THR A 11 10.47 10.99 10.27
CA THR A 11 11.16 9.71 10.50
C THR A 11 10.11 8.68 10.84
N ILE A 12 9.79 7.82 9.87
CA ILE A 12 9.09 6.57 10.14
C ILE A 12 10.11 5.65 10.80
N ASN A 13 10.09 5.62 12.13
CA ASN A 13 10.82 4.61 12.90
C ASN A 13 10.12 3.28 12.66
N ASN A 14 10.61 2.53 11.68
CA ASN A 14 10.27 1.14 11.47
C ASN A 14 11.18 0.29 12.37
N GLU A 15 10.95 0.41 13.67
CA GLU A 15 11.61 -0.41 14.68
C GLU A 15 10.81 -1.72 14.76
N GLU A 16 11.46 -2.80 14.30
CA GLU A 16 11.02 -4.20 14.30
C GLU A 16 9.89 -4.58 13.31
N ILE A 17 10.24 -4.65 12.02
CA ILE A 17 9.73 -5.78 11.23
C ILE A 17 10.51 -7.00 11.75
N GLY A 18 9.90 -7.74 12.68
CA GLY A 18 10.39 -9.06 13.05
C GLY A 18 10.53 -9.89 11.78
N VAL A 19 11.76 -10.16 11.38
CA VAL A 19 12.06 -11.16 10.36
C VAL A 19 11.52 -12.46 10.93
N ILE A 20 10.43 -12.98 10.36
CA ILE A 20 9.93 -14.31 10.71
C ILE A 20 10.97 -15.28 10.16
N GLU A 21 11.85 -15.82 11.01
CA GLU A 21 12.77 -16.89 10.65
C GLU A 21 11.98 -18.18 10.47
N ILE A 22 11.66 -18.48 9.21
CA ILE A 22 11.01 -19.74 8.83
C ILE A 22 12.11 -20.77 8.63
N SER A 23 12.05 -21.90 9.34
CA SER A 23 12.98 -23.02 9.11
C SER A 23 12.82 -23.56 7.69
N GLU A 24 13.92 -23.97 7.07
CA GLU A 24 13.97 -24.47 5.68
C GLU A 24 12.97 -25.63 5.45
N SER A 25 12.74 -26.49 6.45
CA SER A 25 11.74 -27.57 6.43
C SER A 25 10.27 -27.11 6.39
N VAL A 26 9.99 -25.85 6.75
CA VAL A 26 8.65 -25.24 6.65
C VAL A 26 8.46 -24.63 5.27
N VAL A 27 9.52 -24.05 4.70
CA VAL A 27 9.52 -23.54 3.32
C VAL A 27 9.26 -24.67 2.33
N GLU A 28 9.96 -25.79 2.47
CA GLU A 28 9.84 -26.96 1.60
C GLU A 28 8.43 -27.58 1.64
N ARG A 29 7.80 -27.60 2.82
CA ARG A 29 6.40 -28.04 2.96
C ARG A 29 5.41 -27.07 2.35
N LEU A 30 5.66 -25.76 2.42
CA LEU A 30 4.78 -24.76 1.82
C LEU A 30 4.83 -24.82 0.28
N THR A 31 6.03 -24.95 -0.27
CA THR A 31 6.22 -25.03 -1.73
C THR A 31 5.68 -26.34 -2.30
N GLN A 32 5.84 -27.46 -1.59
CA GLN A 32 5.27 -28.75 -1.97
C GLN A 32 3.73 -28.76 -1.90
N LYS A 33 3.15 -28.06 -0.92
CA LYS A 33 1.69 -27.92 -0.83
C LYS A 33 1.13 -27.02 -1.94
N MET A 34 1.88 -26.02 -2.38
CA MET A 34 1.49 -25.14 -3.50
C MET A 34 1.56 -25.84 -4.86
N SER A 35 2.47 -26.81 -5.06
CA SER A 35 2.55 -27.57 -6.32
C SER A 35 1.43 -28.62 -6.46
N GLU A 36 0.87 -29.11 -5.34
CA GLU A 36 -0.26 -30.06 -5.35
C GLU A 36 -1.64 -29.41 -5.51
N THR A 37 -1.76 -28.08 -5.35
CA THR A 37 -3.09 -27.41 -5.33
C THR A 37 -3.58 -26.93 -6.72
N ASN A 38 -2.93 -27.31 -7.82
CA ASN A 38 -3.36 -26.94 -9.19
C ASN A 38 -4.10 -28.06 -9.94
N VAL A 39 -4.92 -28.87 -9.25
CA VAL A 39 -5.91 -29.74 -9.91
C VAL A 39 -7.23 -29.76 -9.12
N THR A 40 -8.25 -29.14 -9.72
CA THR A 40 -9.72 -29.35 -9.60
C THR A 40 -10.48 -29.01 -8.31
N ASN A 41 -11.19 -27.87 -8.38
CA ASN A 41 -12.62 -27.61 -8.12
C ASN A 41 -13.49 -28.51 -7.20
N GLU A 42 -14.21 -27.77 -6.34
CA GLU A 42 -15.65 -27.85 -6.00
C GLU A 42 -16.20 -28.77 -4.89
N VAL A 43 -16.86 -28.08 -3.93
CA VAL A 43 -18.13 -28.39 -3.25
C VAL A 43 -18.15 -29.57 -2.26
N ARG A 44 -18.30 -29.28 -0.95
CA ARG A 44 -19.60 -29.33 -0.22
C ARG A 44 -19.42 -29.29 1.30
N ALA A 45 -20.43 -28.72 1.92
CA ALA A 45 -20.66 -28.55 3.35
C ALA A 45 -20.76 -29.84 4.19
N ALA A 46 -20.38 -29.64 5.46
CA ALA A 46 -21.00 -30.13 6.70
C ALA A 46 -20.95 -31.63 7.07
N THR A 47 -20.82 -31.79 8.40
CA THR A 47 -21.22 -32.90 9.28
C THR A 47 -20.26 -34.10 9.43
N GLU A 48 -19.58 -34.12 10.59
CA GLU A 48 -19.33 -35.33 11.39
C GLU A 48 -20.66 -36.05 11.74
N PRO A 49 -20.72 -37.38 12.08
CA PRO A 49 -19.83 -38.02 13.07
C PRO A 49 -19.54 -39.55 12.97
N SER A 50 -18.56 -39.97 13.80
CA SER A 50 -18.50 -41.21 14.61
C SER A 50 -18.09 -42.57 14.02
N SER A 51 -17.11 -43.16 14.74
CA SER A 51 -16.96 -44.57 15.17
C SER A 51 -15.96 -45.53 14.48
N LYS A 52 -14.88 -45.79 15.24
CA LYS A 52 -14.28 -47.08 15.64
C LYS A 52 -13.91 -48.13 14.56
N LYS A 53 -12.61 -48.47 14.45
CA LYS A 53 -11.97 -49.70 14.99
C LYS A 53 -10.55 -49.91 14.45
N THR A 54 -9.64 -50.18 15.39
CA THR A 54 -8.60 -51.23 15.44
C THR A 54 -7.79 -51.60 14.18
N SER A 55 -6.45 -51.51 14.28
CA SER A 55 -5.46 -52.42 13.67
C SER A 55 -4.14 -52.25 14.45
N GLN A 56 -3.81 -53.17 15.35
CA GLN A 56 -2.97 -54.37 15.17
C GLN A 56 -1.48 -54.14 15.45
N LEU A 57 -0.95 -55.03 16.29
CA LEU A 57 0.41 -55.20 16.78
C LEU A 57 1.28 -55.90 15.73
N SER A 58 2.54 -55.50 15.55
CA SER A 58 3.73 -56.40 15.56
C SER A 58 5.07 -55.65 15.41
N GLN A 59 5.91 -55.90 16.43
CA GLN A 59 7.38 -55.91 16.60
C GLN A 59 8.35 -55.57 15.45
N SER A 60 9.43 -54.85 15.78
CA SER A 60 10.80 -55.41 15.85
C SER A 60 11.85 -54.37 16.28
N GLY A 61 12.76 -54.73 17.20
CA GLY A 61 14.03 -54.02 17.38
C GLY A 61 14.63 -54.09 18.79
N ASP A 62 15.13 -55.26 19.23
CA ASP A 62 15.96 -55.41 20.43
C ASP A 62 17.46 -55.23 20.11
N ILE A 63 18.15 -54.34 20.84
CA ILE A 63 19.61 -54.34 21.09
C ILE A 63 19.82 -53.88 22.56
N PRO A 64 20.79 -54.44 23.32
CA PRO A 64 20.60 -54.77 24.73
C PRO A 64 20.89 -53.64 25.72
N VAL A 65 20.21 -53.75 26.85
CA VAL A 65 20.29 -52.91 28.05
C VAL A 65 21.70 -52.95 28.65
N ASN A 66 22.42 -51.82 28.63
CA ASN A 66 23.48 -51.56 29.59
C ASN A 66 22.84 -50.93 30.83
N ALA A 67 23.00 -51.57 31.98
CA ALA A 67 22.42 -51.18 33.25
C ALA A 67 23.07 -49.88 33.78
N GLY A 68 22.51 -48.74 33.38
CA GLY A 68 22.68 -47.46 34.05
C GLY A 68 21.40 -47.12 34.81
N TYR A 69 21.53 -46.83 36.10
CA TYR A 69 20.45 -46.42 37.01
C TYR A 69 19.37 -45.56 36.33
N PRO A 70 18.06 -45.78 36.61
CA PRO A 70 17.03 -44.88 36.14
C PRO A 70 17.23 -43.52 36.83
N VAL A 71 17.88 -42.59 36.12
CA VAL A 71 17.92 -41.19 36.52
C VAL A 71 16.50 -40.67 36.37
N TYR A 72 15.78 -40.64 37.48
CA TYR A 72 14.45 -40.07 37.58
C TYR A 72 14.59 -38.55 37.48
N HIS A 73 14.64 -38.03 36.25
CA HIS A 73 14.43 -36.61 36.03
C HIS A 73 12.96 -36.34 36.33
N PRO A 74 12.62 -35.48 37.31
CA PRO A 74 11.25 -35.06 37.51
C PRO A 74 10.87 -34.20 36.31
N GLN A 75 10.25 -34.81 35.30
CA GLN A 75 9.59 -34.07 34.24
C GLN A 75 8.42 -33.35 34.90
N LEU A 76 8.56 -32.05 35.17
CA LEU A 76 7.43 -31.18 35.43
C LEU A 76 6.63 -31.05 34.12
N THR A 77 5.87 -32.07 33.77
CA THR A 77 4.91 -31.98 32.68
C THR A 77 3.71 -31.20 33.18
N LEU A 78 3.63 -29.92 32.80
CA LEU A 78 2.39 -29.15 32.91
C LEU A 78 1.25 -29.97 32.28
N SER A 79 0.09 -30.01 32.94
CA SER A 79 -1.05 -30.74 32.39
C SER A 79 -1.49 -30.08 31.08
N ALA A 80 -1.92 -30.89 30.11
CA ALA A 80 -2.40 -30.40 28.82
C ALA A 80 -3.51 -29.33 28.97
N LEU A 81 -4.36 -29.47 30.01
CA LEU A 81 -5.41 -28.50 30.33
C LEU A 81 -4.83 -27.14 30.76
N GLN A 82 -3.77 -27.15 31.55
CA GLN A 82 -3.13 -25.92 32.04
C GLN A 82 -2.43 -25.17 30.91
N ILE A 83 -1.81 -25.91 29.97
CA ILE A 83 -1.23 -25.34 28.75
C ILE A 83 -2.33 -24.73 27.87
N GLN A 84 -3.47 -25.41 27.73
CA GLN A 84 -4.60 -24.89 26.95
C GLN A 84 -5.14 -23.58 27.53
N GLN A 85 -5.32 -23.50 28.85
CA GLN A 85 -5.78 -22.28 29.52
C GLN A 85 -4.80 -21.12 29.32
N GLN A 86 -3.50 -21.38 29.49
CA GLN A 86 -2.46 -20.37 29.26
C GLN A 86 -2.45 -19.89 27.81
N ASN A 87 -2.56 -20.81 26.84
CA ASN A 87 -2.61 -20.46 25.42
C ASN A 87 -3.85 -19.61 25.10
N GLU A 88 -5.02 -19.94 25.65
CA GLU A 88 -6.24 -19.18 25.43
C GLU A 88 -6.13 -17.75 25.99
N GLU A 89 -5.54 -17.58 27.18
CA GLU A 89 -5.29 -16.26 27.74
C GLU A 89 -4.33 -15.43 26.87
N GLU A 90 -3.24 -16.04 26.39
CA GLU A 90 -2.29 -15.37 25.50
C GLU A 90 -2.93 -14.99 24.16
N PHE A 91 -3.72 -15.88 23.55
CA PHE A 91 -4.48 -15.57 22.35
C PHE A 91 -5.46 -14.42 22.58
N ARG A 92 -6.17 -14.39 23.71
CA ARG A 92 -7.08 -13.28 24.03
C ARG A 92 -6.33 -11.97 24.23
N LYS A 93 -5.16 -11.97 24.85
CA LYS A 93 -4.33 -10.76 25.00
C LYS A 93 -3.89 -10.23 23.63
N GLN A 94 -3.44 -11.12 22.75
CA GLN A 94 -3.04 -10.78 21.39
C GLN A 94 -4.21 -10.23 20.58
N ASP A 95 -5.37 -10.90 20.60
CA ASP A 95 -6.55 -10.44 19.86
C ASP A 95 -7.00 -9.05 20.33
N ASN A 96 -7.06 -8.83 21.65
CA ASN A 96 -7.35 -7.51 22.20
C ASN A 96 -6.31 -6.45 21.82
N TYR A 97 -5.03 -6.80 21.80
CA TYR A 97 -3.96 -5.90 21.37
C TYR A 97 -4.16 -5.47 19.91
N TRP A 98 -4.38 -6.44 19.01
CA TRP A 98 -4.53 -6.17 17.59
C TRP A 98 -5.82 -5.41 17.29
N GLN A 99 -6.93 -5.75 17.94
CA GLN A 99 -8.18 -4.98 17.83
C GLN A 99 -7.98 -3.51 18.23
N ARG A 100 -7.37 -3.25 19.39
CA ARG A 100 -7.08 -1.87 19.83
C ARG A 100 -6.15 -1.14 18.87
N ARG A 101 -5.15 -1.84 18.34
CA ARG A 101 -4.21 -1.26 17.38
C ARG A 101 -4.93 -0.88 16.08
N LEU A 102 -5.79 -1.76 15.58
CA LEU A 102 -6.55 -1.54 14.36
C LEU A 102 -7.52 -0.38 14.52
N GLN A 103 -8.24 -0.32 15.64
CA GLN A 103 -9.13 0.79 15.97
C GLN A 103 -8.40 2.13 16.05
N LYS A 104 -7.21 2.18 16.66
CA LYS A 104 -6.38 3.40 16.67
C LYS A 104 -5.94 3.83 15.29
N LEU A 105 -5.63 2.86 14.42
CA LEU A 105 -5.21 3.14 13.04
C LEU A 105 -6.38 3.69 12.23
N GLU A 106 -7.54 3.06 12.33
CA GLU A 106 -8.78 3.51 11.70
C GLU A 106 -9.16 4.92 12.16
N GLN A 107 -9.10 5.19 13.47
CA GLN A 107 -9.38 6.51 14.02
C GLN A 107 -8.43 7.58 13.42
N LYS A 108 -7.12 7.30 13.36
CA LYS A 108 -6.17 8.24 12.76
C LYS A 108 -6.42 8.46 11.27
N HIS A 109 -6.79 7.41 10.54
CA HIS A 109 -7.15 7.54 9.12
C HIS A 109 -8.43 8.38 8.95
N SER A 110 -9.42 8.21 9.83
CA SER A 110 -10.62 9.04 9.84
C SER A 110 -10.27 10.51 10.07
N GLU A 111 -9.46 10.81 11.10
CA GLU A 111 -9.03 12.17 11.41
C GLU A 111 -8.29 12.84 10.23
N ILE A 112 -7.40 12.09 9.55
CA ILE A 112 -6.70 12.59 8.37
C ILE A 112 -7.68 12.84 7.22
N ASN A 113 -8.59 11.91 6.95
CA ASN A 113 -9.59 12.06 5.90
C ASN A 113 -10.50 13.26 6.14
N ASP A 114 -10.89 13.52 7.39
CA ASP A 114 -11.72 14.68 7.75
C ASP A 114 -11.01 15.99 7.43
N ILE A 115 -9.72 16.10 7.76
CA ILE A 115 -8.89 17.27 7.43
C ILE A 115 -8.75 17.43 5.91
N ILE A 116 -8.46 16.34 5.20
CA ILE A 116 -8.33 16.37 3.73
C ILE A 116 -9.64 16.82 3.07
N ASN A 117 -10.76 16.26 3.50
CA ASN A 117 -12.07 16.61 2.96
C ASN A 117 -12.45 18.06 3.23
N ALA A 118 -12.12 18.57 4.42
CA ALA A 118 -12.35 19.97 4.79
C ALA A 118 -11.53 20.94 3.91
N GLU A 119 -10.24 20.69 3.75
CA GLU A 119 -9.37 21.53 2.89
C GLU A 119 -9.76 21.40 1.42
N TYR A 120 -10.11 20.20 0.96
CA TYR A 120 -10.61 20.00 -0.40
C TYR A 120 -11.89 20.80 -0.66
N LYS A 121 -12.87 20.72 0.24
CA LYS A 121 -14.12 21.47 0.13
C LYS A 121 -13.87 22.98 0.08
N LYS A 122 -12.99 23.48 0.94
CA LYS A 122 -12.58 24.89 0.96
C LYS A 122 -11.91 25.30 -0.35
N ALA A 123 -10.99 24.49 -0.88
CA ALA A 123 -10.35 24.75 -2.17
C ALA A 123 -11.35 24.72 -3.34
N ALA A 124 -12.30 23.78 -3.32
CA ALA A 124 -13.37 23.68 -4.29
C ALA A 124 -14.30 24.91 -4.25
N GLU A 125 -14.64 25.40 -3.05
CA GLU A 125 -15.44 26.61 -2.87
C GLU A 125 -14.73 27.86 -3.40
N ILE A 126 -13.42 28.00 -3.15
CA ILE A 126 -12.62 29.11 -3.74
C ILE A 126 -12.65 29.02 -5.26
N TYR A 127 -12.38 27.83 -5.82
CA TYR A 127 -12.35 27.64 -7.28
C TYR A 127 -13.73 27.86 -7.95
N ILE A 128 -14.82 27.39 -7.31
CA ILE A 128 -16.19 27.57 -7.82
C ILE A 128 -16.68 29.00 -7.59
N GLY A 129 -16.29 29.64 -6.49
CA GLY A 129 -16.56 31.05 -6.19
C GLY A 129 -15.89 31.98 -7.21
N ASP A 130 -14.62 31.73 -7.52
CA ASP A 130 -13.86 32.50 -8.51
C ASP A 130 -14.38 32.33 -9.94
N LYS A 131 -14.99 31.17 -10.27
CA LYS A 131 -15.65 30.95 -11.57
C LYS A 131 -16.83 31.88 -11.84
N LYS A 132 -17.44 32.51 -10.81
CA LYS A 132 -18.52 33.48 -11.01
C LYS A 132 -18.01 34.83 -11.53
N GLY A 133 -16.69 35.07 -11.55
CA GLY A 133 -16.06 36.32 -12.00
C GLY A 133 -15.10 36.20 -13.18
N VAL A 134 -14.81 34.99 -13.70
CA VAL A 134 -13.95 34.86 -14.89
C VAL A 134 -14.77 35.21 -16.12
N ASN A 135 -14.74 36.49 -16.48
CA ASN A 135 -15.29 37.00 -17.72
C ASN A 135 -14.66 36.21 -18.90
N ILE A 136 -15.49 35.47 -19.63
CA ILE A 136 -15.10 34.64 -20.78
C ILE A 136 -14.41 35.48 -21.87
N HIS A 137 -14.51 36.81 -21.84
CA HIS A 137 -13.72 37.68 -22.72
C HIS A 137 -12.23 37.72 -22.37
N ASP A 138 -11.79 37.26 -21.20
CA ASP A 138 -10.35 37.14 -20.87
C ASP A 138 -9.76 35.77 -21.28
N THR A 139 -10.58 34.89 -21.86
CA THR A 139 -10.13 33.65 -22.54
C THR A 139 -9.89 33.86 -24.03
N ILE A 140 -9.48 35.07 -24.47
CA ILE A 140 -8.89 35.22 -25.80
C ILE A 140 -7.67 34.31 -25.82
N GLN A 141 -7.72 33.27 -26.66
CA GLN A 141 -6.61 32.34 -26.86
C GLN A 141 -5.34 33.16 -27.10
N PRO A 142 -4.34 33.08 -26.21
CA PRO A 142 -3.11 33.82 -26.38
C PRO A 142 -2.51 33.49 -27.74
N CYS A 143 -2.01 34.52 -28.43
CA CYS A 143 -1.24 34.34 -29.65
C CYS A 143 -2.01 33.70 -30.81
N LYS A 144 -3.35 33.86 -30.85
CA LYS A 144 -4.20 33.34 -31.95
C LYS A 144 -3.69 33.74 -33.34
N ASN A 145 -3.34 35.02 -33.53
CA ASN A 145 -2.90 35.53 -34.83
C ASN A 145 -1.56 34.92 -35.30
N SER A 146 -0.60 34.67 -34.41
CA SER A 146 0.66 34.01 -34.79
C SER A 146 0.48 32.50 -34.96
N SER A 147 -0.43 31.89 -34.18
CA SER A 147 -0.80 30.48 -34.35
C SER A 147 -1.39 30.19 -35.72
N GLU A 148 -2.29 31.04 -36.22
CA GLU A 148 -2.89 30.89 -37.56
C GLU A 148 -1.83 31.00 -38.67
N LYS A 149 -0.87 31.93 -38.55
CA LYS A 149 0.23 32.08 -39.52
C LYS A 149 1.16 30.87 -39.56
N VAL A 150 1.51 30.33 -38.40
CA VAL A 150 2.31 29.09 -38.30
C VAL A 150 1.58 27.93 -38.95
N PHE A 151 0.29 27.80 -38.67
CA PHE A 151 -0.54 26.73 -39.24
C PHE A 151 -0.69 26.85 -40.76
N GLN A 152 -0.86 28.05 -41.29
CA GLN A 152 -0.88 28.28 -42.74
C GLN A 152 0.47 27.93 -43.38
N CYS A 153 1.59 28.37 -42.80
CA CYS A 153 2.91 28.08 -43.34
C CYS A 153 3.21 26.58 -43.42
N PHE A 154 2.80 25.80 -42.41
CA PHE A 154 2.96 24.34 -42.46
C PHE A 154 2.08 23.66 -43.51
N GLN A 155 0.90 24.21 -43.80
CA GLN A 155 0.06 23.73 -44.89
C GLN A 155 0.67 24.03 -46.26
N ASP A 156 1.26 25.22 -46.42
CA ASP A 156 1.88 25.66 -47.68
C ASP A 156 3.23 24.96 -47.94
N HIS A 157 3.93 24.55 -46.87
CA HIS A 157 5.28 23.98 -46.94
C HIS A 157 5.40 22.63 -46.18
N PRO A 158 4.65 21.59 -46.58
CA PRO A 158 4.60 20.33 -45.83
C PRO A 158 5.93 19.54 -45.84
N LYS A 159 6.77 19.73 -46.87
CA LYS A 159 8.09 19.08 -47.00
C LYS A 159 9.26 19.99 -46.62
N GLU A 160 8.99 21.27 -46.36
CA GLU A 160 9.99 22.32 -46.17
C GLU A 160 9.67 23.16 -44.92
N ILE A 161 9.36 22.48 -43.82
CA ILE A 161 8.91 23.08 -42.56
C ILE A 161 9.88 24.14 -41.98
N LEU A 162 11.16 24.07 -42.34
CA LEU A 162 12.18 25.02 -41.89
C LEU A 162 11.94 26.44 -42.42
N LYS A 163 11.20 26.60 -43.53
CA LYS A 163 10.76 27.93 -44.01
C LYS A 163 9.84 28.65 -43.02
N CYS A 164 9.20 27.91 -42.13
CA CYS A 164 8.29 28.43 -41.12
C CYS A 164 8.98 28.77 -39.78
N SER A 165 10.31 28.59 -39.67
CA SER A 165 11.04 28.75 -38.40
C SER A 165 10.83 30.12 -37.75
N THR A 166 10.84 31.20 -38.55
CA THR A 166 10.62 32.57 -38.08
C THR A 166 9.22 32.77 -37.51
N LEU A 167 8.19 32.19 -38.15
CA LEU A 167 6.80 32.28 -37.65
C LEU A 167 6.63 31.50 -36.34
N VAL A 168 7.30 30.35 -36.22
CA VAL A 168 7.30 29.53 -34.99
C VAL A 168 7.98 30.28 -33.84
N GLU A 169 9.09 30.97 -34.12
CA GLU A 169 9.79 31.80 -33.13
C GLU A 169 8.91 32.95 -32.63
N GLU A 170 8.22 33.67 -33.54
CA GLU A 170 7.25 34.71 -33.17
C GLU A 170 6.10 34.17 -32.30
N PHE A 171 5.58 32.99 -32.63
CA PHE A 171 4.56 32.33 -31.82
C PHE A 171 5.09 31.98 -30.43
N SER A 172 6.26 31.35 -30.33
CA SER A 172 6.89 31.00 -29.05
C SER A 172 7.10 32.24 -28.19
N ASN A 173 7.67 33.30 -28.75
CA ASN A 173 7.92 34.56 -28.05
C ASN A 173 6.62 35.16 -27.50
N CYS A 174 5.53 35.12 -28.26
CA CYS A 174 4.24 35.59 -27.78
C CYS A 174 3.73 34.76 -26.59
N VAL A 175 3.86 33.42 -26.65
CA VAL A 175 3.43 32.51 -25.57
C VAL A 175 4.25 32.76 -24.31
N ASP A 176 5.57 32.84 -24.45
CA ASP A 176 6.50 33.06 -23.35
C ASP A 176 6.25 34.42 -22.67
N GLN A 177 6.05 35.47 -23.45
CA GLN A 177 5.69 36.79 -22.92
C GLN A 177 4.36 36.77 -22.16
N ARG A 178 3.33 36.09 -22.70
CA ARG A 178 2.04 36.00 -22.00
C ARG A 178 2.19 35.20 -20.70
N ARG A 179 2.92 34.08 -20.74
CA ARG A 179 3.20 33.25 -19.55
C ARG A 179 3.94 34.05 -18.49
N ALA A 180 4.98 34.79 -18.87
CA ALA A 180 5.72 35.66 -17.97
C ALA A 180 4.83 36.74 -17.34
N ARG A 181 3.95 37.40 -18.11
CA ARG A 181 2.99 38.39 -17.59
C ARG A 181 2.02 37.79 -16.57
N VAL A 182 1.49 36.59 -16.83
CA VAL A 182 0.57 35.92 -15.91
C VAL A 182 1.27 35.51 -14.61
N ILE A 183 2.51 35.04 -14.69
CA ILE A 183 3.31 34.71 -13.50
C ILE A 183 3.64 35.99 -12.71
N ALA A 184 4.09 37.05 -13.38
CA ALA A 184 4.42 38.32 -12.74
C ALA A 184 3.21 38.99 -12.07
N ALA A 185 2.00 38.86 -12.64
CA ALA A 185 0.77 39.39 -12.05
C ALA A 185 0.29 38.64 -10.79
N ARG A 186 0.91 37.49 -10.46
CA ARG A 186 0.59 36.67 -9.27
C ARG A 186 1.61 36.83 -8.13
N CYS A 187 2.70 37.59 -8.35
CA CYS A 187 3.71 37.92 -7.35
C CYS A 187 3.45 39.31 -6.77
#